data_AF-A0A363CWJ1-F1
#
_entry.id   AF-A0A363CWJ1-F1
#
_cell.length_a   1.000
_cell.length_b   1.000
_cell.length_c   1.000
_cell.angle_alpha   90.00
_cell.angle_beta   90.00
_cell.angle_gamma   90.00
#
_symmetry.space_group_name_H-M   'P 1'
#
loop_
_entity.id
_entity.type
_entity.pdbx_description
1 polymer ?
#
loop_
_entity_poly.entity_id
_entity_poly.type
_entity_poly.pdbx_seq_one_letter_code
_entity_poly.pdbx_strand_id
1 'polypeptide(L)' 'MVLLNTDTQLLKTAYKLRFEYYNFYENKESQWHDKYKNHNLYEIVVESFDYKYSEIGVVMPKLLEKFCVL' A
#
# COMPACT_ATOMS: atom_id res chain seq x y z
N MET A 1 -0.96 18.69 -13.67
CA MET A 1 -1.61 18.46 -12.37
C MET A 1 -0.50 18.25 -11.36
N VAL A 2 -0.28 19.20 -10.46
CA VAL A 2 0.79 19.15 -9.45
C VAL A 2 0.20 18.47 -8.24
N LEU A 3 0.51 17.19 -8.02
CA LEU A 3 0.08 16.47 -6.83
C LEU A 3 0.77 17.09 -5.61
N LEU A 4 -0.04 17.54 -4.66
CA LEU A 4 0.39 18.22 -3.44
C LEU A 4 1.18 17.24 -2.56
N ASN A 5 2.15 17.75 -1.81
CA ASN A 5 3.15 16.97 -1.07
C ASN A 5 2.60 15.82 -0.18
N THR A 6 1.33 15.88 0.22
CA THR A 6 0.63 14.86 1.02
C THR A 6 0.42 13.55 0.26
N ASP A 7 0.00 13.62 -1.01
CA ASP A 7 -0.22 12.44 -1.86
C ASP A 7 1.09 11.67 -2.07
N THR A 8 2.20 12.41 -2.15
CA THR A 8 3.54 11.85 -2.27
C THR A 8 3.97 11.10 -1.01
N GLN A 9 3.57 11.55 0.19
CA GLN A 9 3.90 10.87 1.45
C GLN A 9 3.04 9.62 1.69
N LEU A 10 1.74 9.68 1.37
CA LEU A 10 0.86 8.52 1.45
C LEU A 10 1.31 7.44 0.47
N LEU A 11 1.63 7.81 -0.77
CA LEU A 11 2.12 6.90 -1.79
C LEU A 11 3.46 6.26 -1.39
N LYS A 12 4.42 7.05 -0.86
CA LYS A 12 5.68 6.50 -0.33
C LYS A 12 5.45 5.52 0.81
N THR A 13 4.52 5.82 1.73
CA THR A 13 4.19 4.93 2.85
C THR A 13 3.54 3.65 2.36
N ALA A 14 2.61 3.73 1.41
CA ALA A 14 1.97 2.56 0.80
C ALA A 14 3.01 1.65 0.11
N TYR A 15 3.95 2.23 -0.64
CA TYR A 15 5.06 1.48 -1.24
C TYR A 15 5.94 0.81 -0.20
N LYS A 16 6.29 1.53 0.89
CA LYS A 16 7.11 0.97 1.96
C LYS A 16 6.42 -0.24 2.61
N LEU A 17 5.13 -0.14 2.90
CA LEU A 17 4.35 -1.23 3.48
C LEU A 17 4.26 -2.43 2.54
N ARG A 18 4.05 -2.21 1.23
CA ARG A 18 4.00 -3.29 0.24
C ARG A 18 5.35 -3.96 0.02
N PHE A 19 6.43 -3.18 0.02
CA PHE A 19 7.81 -3.68 0.01
C PHE A 19 8.07 -4.52 1.26
N GLU A 20 7.68 -4.03 2.44
CA GLU A 20 7.88 -4.75 3.70
C GLU A 20 7.16 -6.10 3.69
N TYR A 21 5.91 -6.12 3.23
CA TYR A 21 5.16 -7.36 3.06
C TYR A 21 5.91 -8.34 2.16
N TYR A 22 6.27 -7.91 0.95
CA TYR A 22 6.92 -8.78 -0.05
C TYR A 22 8.25 -9.37 0.45
N ASN A 23 9.07 -8.58 1.16
CA ASN A 23 10.40 -9.03 1.55
C ASN A 23 10.45 -9.77 2.89
N PHE A 24 9.56 -9.44 3.85
CA PHE A 24 9.69 -9.95 5.22
C PHE A 24 8.50 -10.80 5.68
N TYR A 25 7.35 -10.67 5.00
CA TYR A 25 6.11 -11.32 5.38
C TYR A 25 5.53 -12.24 4.31
N GLU A 26 6.28 -12.54 3.25
CA GLU A 26 5.92 -13.61 2.32
C GLU A 26 5.86 -14.93 3.11
N ASN A 27 4.66 -15.53 3.21
CA ASN A 27 4.27 -16.66 4.10
C ASN A 27 4.04 -16.35 5.59
N LYS A 28 4.05 -15.08 6.01
CA LYS A 28 3.72 -14.62 7.37
C LYS A 28 2.63 -13.55 7.35
N GLU A 29 1.70 -13.66 6.41
CA GLU A 29 0.66 -12.66 6.16
C GLU A 29 -0.14 -12.32 7.42
N SER A 30 -0.48 -13.31 8.25
CA SER A 30 -1.18 -13.07 9.53
C SER A 30 -0.42 -12.12 10.46
N GLN A 31 0.92 -12.22 10.53
CA GLN A 31 1.74 -11.34 11.35
C GLN A 31 1.76 -9.90 10.79
N TRP A 32 1.71 -9.75 9.47
CA TRP A 32 1.62 -8.45 8.83
C TRP A 32 0.28 -7.79 9.16
N HIS A 33 -0.82 -8.54 9.03
CA HIS A 33 -2.16 -8.08 9.39
C HIS A 33 -2.25 -7.66 10.85
N ASP A 34 -1.74 -8.48 11.78
CA ASP A 34 -1.77 -8.13 13.21
C ASP A 34 -1.01 -6.85 13.53
N LYS A 35 0.11 -6.61 12.84
CA LYS A 35 0.94 -5.42 13.01
C LYS A 35 0.28 -4.17 12.44
N TYR A 36 -0.40 -4.27 11.29
CA TYR A 36 -0.82 -3.12 10.50
C TYR A 36 -2.34 -2.95 10.37
N LYS A 37 -3.19 -3.82 10.95
CA LYS A 37 -4.66 -3.73 10.88
C LYS A 37 -5.28 -2.37 11.28
N ASN A 38 -4.59 -1.59 12.09
CA ASN A 38 -5.03 -0.26 12.53
C ASN A 38 -4.37 0.90 11.74
N HIS A 39 -3.55 0.60 10.73
CA HIS A 39 -2.87 1.60 9.92
C HIS A 39 -3.86 2.21 8.91
N ASN A 40 -3.80 3.52 8.69
CA ASN A 40 -4.72 4.23 7.79
C ASN A 40 -4.67 3.77 6.32
N LEU A 41 -3.53 3.23 5.89
CA LEU A 41 -3.34 2.64 4.55
C LEU A 41 -3.55 1.13 4.49
N TYR A 42 -4.07 0.51 5.56
CA TYR A 42 -4.20 -0.95 5.64
C TYR A 42 -5.00 -1.52 4.47
N GLU A 43 -6.23 -1.03 4.25
CA GLU A 43 -7.12 -1.54 3.20
C GLU A 43 -6.49 -1.41 1.80
N ILE A 44 -5.83 -0.28 1.52
CA ILE A 44 -5.12 -0.02 0.26
C ILE A 44 -4.01 -1.05 0.03
N VAL A 45 -3.19 -1.30 1.05
CA VAL A 45 -2.06 -2.22 0.93
C VAL A 45 -2.55 -3.66 0.82
N VAL A 46 -3.60 -4.04 1.54
CA VAL A 46 -4.22 -5.37 1.43
C VAL A 46 -4.80 -5.59 0.03
N GLU A 47 -5.54 -4.63 -0.54
CA GLU A 47 -6.05 -4.78 -1.91
C GLU A 47 -4.90 -4.88 -2.94
N SER A 48 -3.75 -4.27 -2.66
CA SER A 48 -2.55 -4.42 -3.51
C SER A 48 -1.92 -5.82 -3.50
N PHE A 49 -2.35 -6.72 -2.61
CA PHE A 49 -1.85 -8.11 -2.57
C PHE A 49 -2.38 -8.94 -3.75
N ASP A 50 -3.50 -8.55 -4.35
CA ASP A 50 -4.08 -9.20 -5.54
C ASP A 50 -3.29 -8.95 -6.83
N TYR A 51 -2.31 -8.04 -6.77
CA TYR A 51 -1.46 -7.65 -7.90
C TYR A 51 -0.03 -8.11 -7.72
N LYS A 52 0.66 -8.37 -8.84
CA LYS A 52 2.08 -8.76 -8.80
C LYS A 52 2.91 -7.60 -8.27
N TYR A 53 3.99 -7.93 -7.56
CA TYR A 53 4.89 -6.92 -7.02
C TYR A 53 5.45 -5.97 -8.10
N SER A 54 5.70 -6.48 -9.31
CA SER A 54 6.15 -5.69 -10.47
C SER A 54 5.14 -4.64 -10.95
N GLU A 55 3.86 -4.79 -10.60
CA GLU A 55 2.77 -3.90 -11.05
C GLU A 55 2.47 -2.80 -10.02
N ILE A 56 3.04 -2.90 -8.82
CA ILE A 56 2.72 -2.03 -7.69
C ILE A 56 2.97 -0.55 -7.99
N GLY A 57 4.00 -0.22 -8.78
CA GLY A 57 4.30 1.16 -9.19
C GLY A 57 3.17 1.84 -9.99
N VAL A 58 2.31 1.06 -10.65
CA VAL A 58 1.16 1.55 -11.43
C VAL A 58 -0.14 1.41 -10.65
N VAL A 59 -0.27 0.35 -9.85
CA VAL A 59 -1.50 0.01 -9.12
C VAL A 59 -1.67 0.88 -7.87
N MET A 60 -0.61 1.10 -7.10
CA MET A 60 -0.72 1.76 -5.79
C MET A 60 -1.28 3.19 -5.86
N PRO A 61 -0.91 4.04 -6.84
CA PRO A 61 -1.53 5.36 -7.00
C PRO A 61 -3.05 5.26 -7.28
N LYS A 62 -3.46 4.30 -8.11
CA LYS A 62 -4.88 4.09 -8.45
C LYS A 62 -5.70 3.61 -7.25
N LEU A 63 -5.11 2.74 -6.42
CA LEU A 63 -5.75 2.32 -5.18
C LEU A 63 -5.88 3.49 -4.20
N LEU A 64 -4.85 4.33 -4.08
CA LEU A 64 -4.94 5.55 -3.27
C LEU A 64 -6.05 6.48 -3.74
N GLU A 65 -6.18 6.72 -5.05
CA GLU A 65 -7.29 7.51 -5.62
C GLU A 65 -8.66 6.88 -5.37
N LYS A 66 -8.76 5.54 -5.33
CA LYS A 66 -10.00 4.81 -5.07
C LYS A 66 -10.48 4.92 -3.62
N PHE A 67 -9.55 4.85 -2.66
CA PHE A 67 -9.85 4.76 -1.23
C PHE A 67 -9.81 6.10 -0.50
N CYS A 68 -8.90 6.99 -0.89
CA CYS A 68 -8.95 8.37 -0.47
C CYS A 68 -9.76 9.12 -1.52
N VAL A 69 -11.06 9.30 -1.28
CA VAL A 69 -11.92 10.17 -2.11
C VAL A 69 -11.20 11.51 -2.29
N LEU A 70 -10.63 11.72 -3.49
CA LEU A 70 -10.28 13.03 -4.01
C LEU A 70 -11.50 13.64 -4.69
#